data_AF-A0A7V4AV27-F1
#
_entry.id   AF-A0A7V4AV27-F1
#
_cell.length_a   1.000
_cell.length_b   1.000
_cell.length_c   1.000
_cell.angle_alpha   90.00
_cell.angle_beta   90.00
_cell.angle_gamma   90.00
#
_symmetry.space_group_name_H-M   'P 1'
#
loop_
_entity.id
_entity.type
_entity.pdbx_description
1 polymer ?
#
loop_
_entity_poly.entity_id
_entity_poly.type
_entity_poly.pdbx_seq_one_letter_code
_entity_poly.pdbx_strand_id
1 'polypeptide(L)'
;MIDERLFSSLYCADDGRPSKATADMIGILILKDKEDLTDEETVRRFAYGLDWQYALDMAPGEANVAERTLQYFRANMLADAAHTALFADLADKIIAAPGIRTGTQRKDSTHILSNMKKLRRLELFVETIKL
;
A
#
# COMPACT_ATOMS: atom_id res chain seq x y z
N MET A 1 9.98 -9.84 6.31
CA MET A 1 8.72 -9.48 7.03
C MET A 1 7.49 -9.98 6.28
N ILE A 2 7.49 -9.93 4.94
CA ILE A 2 6.44 -10.50 4.08
C ILE A 2 6.91 -11.88 3.59
N ASP A 3 6.07 -12.91 3.73
CA ASP A 3 6.31 -14.23 3.15
C ASP A 3 5.71 -14.26 1.74
N GLU A 4 6.57 -14.18 0.71
CA GLU A 4 6.12 -14.07 -0.68
C GLU A 4 5.40 -15.31 -1.20
N ARG A 5 5.60 -16.47 -0.55
CA ARG A 5 4.91 -17.73 -0.91
C ARG A 5 3.40 -17.60 -0.76
N LEU A 6 2.94 -16.67 0.08
CA LEU A 6 1.51 -16.43 0.28
C LEU A 6 0.85 -15.75 -0.92
N PHE A 7 1.64 -15.15 -1.82
CA PHE A 7 1.18 -14.46 -3.02
C PHE A 7 1.42 -15.28 -4.29
N SER A 8 1.95 -16.50 -4.17
CA SER A 8 2.28 -17.33 -5.33
C SER A 8 1.06 -17.72 -6.14
N SER A 9 -0.12 -17.82 -5.52
CA SER A 9 -1.39 -18.11 -6.21
C SER A 9 -1.82 -17.00 -7.17
N LEU A 10 -1.28 -15.78 -7.04
CA LEU A 10 -1.59 -14.65 -7.92
C LEU A 10 -0.87 -14.73 -9.27
N TYR A 11 0.12 -15.61 -9.39
CA TYR A 11 1.01 -15.69 -10.53
C TYR A 11 1.09 -17.12 -11.07
N CYS A 12 1.27 -17.25 -12.38
CA CYS A 12 1.54 -18.56 -12.97
C CYS A 12 2.96 -19.00 -12.58
N ALA A 13 3.14 -20.27 -12.20
CA ALA A 13 4.45 -20.81 -11.86
C ALA A 13 5.37 -20.95 -13.10
N ASP A 14 4.77 -21.20 -14.27
CA ASP A 14 5.49 -21.69 -15.47
C ASP A 14 5.36 -20.77 -16.69
N ASP A 15 4.77 -19.57 -16.54
CA ASP A 15 4.55 -18.64 -17.65
C ASP A 15 5.20 -17.27 -17.43
N GLY A 16 6.01 -16.85 -18.40
CA GLY A 16 6.52 -15.48 -18.52
C GLY A 16 7.68 -15.09 -17.61
N ARG A 17 7.91 -13.77 -17.53
CA ARG A 17 8.93 -13.16 -16.67
C ARG A 17 8.44 -13.20 -15.22
N PRO A 18 9.32 -13.51 -14.24
CA PRO A 18 8.95 -13.45 -12.83
C PRO A 18 8.31 -12.11 -12.45
N SER A 19 7.32 -12.16 -11.57
CA SER A 19 6.70 -10.97 -11.00
C SER A 19 7.73 -10.14 -10.25
N LYS A 20 7.43 -8.84 -10.08
CA LYS A 20 8.15 -8.01 -9.12
C LYS A 20 7.97 -8.59 -7.71
N ALA A 21 8.95 -8.37 -6.85
CA ALA A 21 8.87 -8.80 -5.45
C ALA A 21 7.61 -8.21 -4.81
N THR A 22 6.91 -9.03 -4.03
CA THR A 22 5.61 -8.62 -3.45
C THR A 22 5.82 -7.52 -2.43
N ALA A 23 6.94 -7.59 -1.68
CA ALA A 23 7.31 -6.55 -0.73
C ALA A 23 7.42 -5.16 -1.38
N ASP A 24 8.06 -5.08 -2.55
CA ASP A 24 8.21 -3.83 -3.30
C ASP A 24 6.84 -3.29 -3.73
N MET A 25 6.00 -4.17 -4.30
CA MET A 25 4.68 -3.78 -4.79
C MET A 25 3.78 -3.26 -3.65
N ILE A 26 3.81 -3.91 -2.49
CA ILE A 26 3.10 -3.45 -1.29
C ILE A 26 3.65 -2.10 -0.83
N GLY A 27 4.98 -1.94 -0.76
CA GLY A 27 5.62 -0.69 -0.37
C GLY A 27 5.26 0.47 -1.29
N ILE A 28 5.29 0.26 -2.61
CA ILE A 28 4.88 1.25 -3.62
C ILE A 28 3.42 1.66 -3.42
N LEU A 29 2.51 0.71 -3.16
CA LEU A 29 1.09 1.02 -2.94
C LEU A 29 0.85 1.77 -1.63
N ILE A 30 1.56 1.43 -0.55
CA ILE A 30 1.48 2.18 0.71
C ILE A 30 1.92 3.62 0.52
N LEU A 31 3.04 3.86 -0.18
CA LEU A 31 3.53 5.21 -0.45
C LEU A 31 2.60 5.98 -1.39
N LYS A 32 2.06 5.31 -2.41
CA LYS A 32 1.04 5.88 -3.30
C LYS A 32 -0.15 6.41 -2.50
N ASP A 33 -0.73 5.57 -1.64
CA ASP A 33 -1.93 5.92 -0.88
C ASP A 33 -1.62 6.98 0.20
N LYS A 34 -0.43 6.92 0.81
CA LYS A 34 0.06 7.93 1.77
C LYS A 34 0.14 9.33 1.14
N GLU A 35 0.60 9.41 -0.10
CA GLU A 35 0.80 10.67 -0.84
C GLU A 35 -0.39 11.06 -1.74
N ASP A 36 -1.46 10.25 -1.78
CA ASP A 36 -2.65 10.46 -2.61
C ASP A 36 -2.31 10.59 -4.11
N LEU A 37 -1.41 9.74 -4.60
CA LEU A 37 -0.91 9.79 -5.98
C LEU A 37 -1.77 8.98 -6.95
N THR A 38 -1.86 9.44 -8.19
CA THR A 38 -2.33 8.63 -9.32
C THR A 38 -1.32 7.53 -9.68
N ASP A 39 -1.74 6.52 -10.46
CA ASP A 39 -0.80 5.48 -10.90
C ASP A 39 0.34 6.05 -11.77
N GLU A 40 0.05 7.02 -12.64
CA GLU A 40 1.06 7.68 -13.47
C GLU A 40 2.10 8.41 -12.60
N GLU A 41 1.64 9.18 -11.61
CA GLU A 41 2.51 9.86 -10.66
C GLU A 41 3.32 8.86 -9.83
N THR A 42 2.71 7.75 -9.43
CA THR A 42 3.39 6.68 -8.67
C THR A 42 4.55 6.09 -9.45
N VAL A 43 4.34 5.75 -10.73
CA VAL A 43 5.41 5.21 -11.59
C VAL A 43 6.55 6.21 -11.73
N ARG A 44 6.22 7.49 -11.94
CA ARG A 44 7.22 8.57 -12.02
C ARG A 44 7.96 8.75 -10.68
N ARG A 45 7.25 8.71 -9.55
CA ARG A 45 7.82 8.92 -8.22
C ARG A 45 8.71 7.76 -7.80
N PHE A 46 8.34 6.52 -8.10
CA PHE A 46 9.19 5.35 -7.89
C PHE A 46 10.48 5.43 -8.72
N ALA A 47 10.38 5.84 -10.00
CA ALA A 47 11.53 5.90 -10.90
C ALA A 47 12.54 7.01 -10.58
N TYR A 48 12.09 8.15 -10.03
CA TYR A 48 12.93 9.35 -9.89
C TYR A 48 12.98 9.95 -8.48
N GLY A 49 12.12 9.50 -7.55
CA GLY A 49 12.09 9.97 -6.17
C GLY A 49 13.14 9.25 -5.33
N LEU A 50 14.23 9.95 -5.00
CA LEU A 50 15.28 9.40 -4.12
C LEU A 50 14.76 9.06 -2.72
N ASP A 51 13.76 9.79 -2.24
CA ASP A 51 13.03 9.51 -1.00
C ASP A 51 12.30 8.17 -1.05
N TRP A 52 11.61 7.88 -2.16
CA TRP A 52 10.95 6.60 -2.38
C TRP A 52 11.94 5.46 -2.54
N GLN A 53 13.00 5.66 -3.33
CA GLN A 53 14.04 4.66 -3.56
C GLN A 53 14.76 4.31 -2.26
N TYR A 54 15.10 5.32 -1.46
CA TYR A 54 15.69 5.12 -0.14
C TYR A 54 14.73 4.39 0.81
N ALA A 55 13.45 4.79 0.84
CA ALA A 55 12.46 4.16 1.71
C ALA A 55 12.20 2.69 1.38
N LEU A 56 12.34 2.31 0.10
CA LEU A 56 12.11 0.96 -0.40
C LEU A 56 13.40 0.15 -0.59
N ASP A 57 14.55 0.67 -0.14
CA ASP A 57 15.88 0.05 -0.30
C ASP A 57 16.21 -0.31 -1.78
N MET A 58 15.85 0.60 -2.69
CA MET A 58 16.05 0.44 -4.13
C MET A 58 17.22 1.26 -4.64
N ALA A 59 18.10 0.62 -5.42
CA ALA A 59 19.17 1.34 -6.09
C ALA A 59 18.64 2.21 -7.25
N PRO A 60 19.22 3.39 -7.50
CA PRO A 60 18.91 4.18 -8.69
C PRO A 60 19.13 3.36 -9.97
N GLY A 61 18.10 3.25 -10.81
CA GLY A 61 18.12 2.45 -12.05
C GLY A 61 17.44 1.08 -11.93
N GLU A 62 17.27 0.54 -10.73
CA GLU A 62 16.51 -0.69 -10.48
C GLU A 62 15.03 -0.40 -10.17
N ALA A 63 14.74 0.83 -9.71
CA ALA A 63 13.41 1.32 -9.41
C ALA A 63 12.60 1.58 -10.69
N ASN A 64 12.04 0.51 -11.25
CA ASN A 64 11.08 0.59 -12.35
C ASN A 64 9.85 -0.28 -12.11
N VAL A 65 8.68 0.25 -12.44
CA VAL A 65 7.43 -0.51 -12.43
C VAL A 65 6.52 0.03 -13.52
N ALA A 66 5.82 -0.85 -14.23
CA ALA A 66 4.82 -0.43 -15.21
C ALA A 66 3.50 -0.16 -14.50
N GLU A 67 2.78 0.88 -14.94
CA GLU A 67 1.48 1.27 -14.39
C GLU A 67 0.50 0.10 -14.33
N ARG A 68 0.43 -0.66 -15.44
CA ARG A 68 -0.42 -1.85 -15.57
C ARG A 68 -0.05 -2.95 -14.57
N THR A 69 1.22 -3.05 -14.15
CA THR A 69 1.65 -4.01 -13.13
C THR A 69 1.06 -3.65 -11.77
N LEU A 70 1.03 -2.36 -11.40
CA LEU A 70 0.38 -1.90 -10.17
C LEU A 70 -1.12 -2.18 -10.18
N GLN A 71 -1.77 -1.94 -11.32
CA GLN A 71 -3.20 -2.17 -11.49
C GLN A 71 -3.56 -3.65 -11.36
N TYR A 72 -2.84 -4.54 -12.05
CA TYR A 72 -3.08 -5.98 -11.94
C TYR A 72 -2.79 -6.50 -10.54
N PHE A 73 -1.70 -6.08 -9.92
CA PHE A 73 -1.38 -6.50 -8.56
C PHE A 73 -2.49 -6.13 -7.58
N ARG A 74 -3.00 -4.89 -7.62
CA ARG A 74 -4.13 -4.47 -6.78
C ARG A 74 -5.39 -5.27 -7.09
N ALA A 75 -5.72 -5.47 -8.36
CA ALA A 75 -6.91 -6.24 -8.74
C ALA A 75 -6.85 -7.67 -8.21
N ASN A 76 -5.68 -8.31 -8.32
CA ASN A 76 -5.43 -9.66 -7.82
C ASN A 76 -5.54 -9.74 -6.29
N MET A 77 -4.96 -8.76 -5.56
CA MET A 77 -5.11 -8.71 -4.10
C MET A 77 -6.56 -8.52 -3.65
N LEU A 78 -7.36 -7.76 -4.39
CA LEU A 78 -8.78 -7.53 -4.06
C LEU A 78 -9.69 -8.70 -4.41
N ALA A 79 -9.28 -9.57 -5.33
CA ALA A 79 -10.08 -10.70 -5.78
C ALA A 79 -10.16 -11.84 -4.76
N ASP A 80 -9.23 -11.91 -3.80
CA ASP A 80 -9.13 -13.03 -2.85
C ASP A 80 -9.04 -12.53 -1.41
N ALA A 81 -10.03 -12.91 -0.60
CA ALA A 81 -10.16 -12.57 0.81
C ALA A 81 -8.97 -13.03 1.67
N ALA A 82 -8.21 -14.06 1.23
CA ALA A 82 -7.00 -14.49 1.90
C ALA A 82 -6.00 -13.32 2.04
N HIS A 83 -5.89 -12.47 1.03
CA HIS A 83 -4.96 -11.33 1.04
C HIS A 83 -5.37 -10.24 2.03
N THR A 84 -6.66 -10.14 2.38
CA THR A 84 -7.13 -9.22 3.43
C THR A 84 -6.62 -9.67 4.79
N ALA A 85 -6.66 -10.98 5.09
CA ALA A 85 -6.11 -11.53 6.32
C ALA A 85 -4.59 -11.34 6.40
N LEU A 86 -3.89 -11.48 5.27
CA LEU A 86 -2.45 -11.22 5.18
C LEU A 86 -2.09 -9.75 5.42
N PHE A 87 -2.88 -8.83 4.89
CA PHE A 87 -2.68 -7.41 5.13
C PHE A 87 -2.86 -7.07 6.62
N ALA A 88 -3.85 -7.67 7.28
CA ALA A 88 -4.03 -7.52 8.73
C ALA A 88 -2.82 -8.03 9.51
N ASP A 89 -2.33 -9.24 9.21
CA ASP A 89 -1.13 -9.81 9.84
C ASP A 89 0.12 -8.93 9.63
N LEU A 90 0.31 -8.40 8.41
CA LEU A 90 1.40 -7.47 8.11
C LEU A 90 1.29 -6.18 8.93
N ALA A 91 0.09 -5.60 9.01
CA ALA A 91 -0.17 -4.40 9.81
C ALA A 91 0.12 -4.65 11.30
N ASP A 92 -0.32 -5.78 11.83
CA ASP A 92 -0.06 -6.18 13.22
C ASP A 92 1.44 -6.30 13.51
N LYS A 93 2.20 -6.91 12.60
CA LYS A 93 3.67 -6.98 12.69
C LYS A 93 4.32 -5.60 12.67
N ILE A 94 3.86 -4.70 11.79
CA ILE A 94 4.35 -3.31 11.70
C ILE A 94 4.03 -2.54 12.98
N ILE A 95 2.88 -2.75 13.61
CA ILE A 95 2.50 -2.13 14.88
C ILE A 95 3.35 -2.67 16.04
N ALA A 96 3.58 -3.98 16.06
CA ALA A 96 4.31 -4.66 17.12
C ALA A 96 5.80 -4.32 17.13
N ALA A 97 6.45 -4.20 15.97
CA ALA A 97 7.89 -3.93 15.85
C ALA A 97 8.36 -2.66 16.61
N PRO A 98 7.71 -1.49 16.50
CA PRO A 98 8.00 -0.30 17.31
C PRO A 98 7.24 -0.26 18.65
N GLY A 99 6.38 -1.25 18.95
CA GLY A 99 5.59 -1.27 20.19
C GLY A 99 4.48 -0.20 20.24
N ILE A 100 3.87 0.13 19.10
CA ILE A 100 2.81 1.15 19.02
C ILE A 100 1.53 0.63 19.67
N ARG A 101 0.91 1.42 20.55
CA ARG A 101 -0.37 1.08 21.20
C ARG A 101 -1.55 1.57 20.39
N THR A 102 -2.31 0.70 19.73
CA THR A 102 -3.44 1.05 18.83
C THR A 102 -4.80 1.22 19.51
N GLY A 103 -4.85 1.28 20.83
CA GLY A 103 -6.09 1.57 21.58
C GLY A 103 -6.56 3.02 21.40
N THR A 104 -7.27 3.57 22.39
CA THR A 104 -7.70 4.97 22.35
C THR A 104 -6.48 5.90 22.39
N GLN A 105 -6.20 6.57 21.26
CA GLN A 105 -5.13 7.55 21.13
C GLN A 105 -5.72 8.97 21.02
N ARG A 106 -5.05 9.94 21.62
CA ARG A 106 -5.41 11.36 21.44
C ARG A 106 -4.94 11.83 20.06
N LYS A 107 -5.79 12.57 19.35
CA LYS A 107 -5.53 13.10 17.99
C LYS A 107 -4.59 14.31 17.95
N ASP A 108 -4.05 14.73 19.09
CA ASP A 108 -3.07 15.80 19.21
C ASP A 108 -1.61 15.32 19.00
N SER A 109 -1.40 14.03 18.71
CA SER A 109 -0.07 13.49 18.43
C SER A 109 0.38 13.78 17.01
N THR A 110 1.61 14.31 16.85
CA THR A 110 2.22 14.65 15.56
C THR A 110 2.37 13.45 14.61
N HIS A 111 2.45 12.23 15.17
CA HIS A 111 2.80 11.02 14.42
C HIS A 111 1.60 10.09 14.16
N ILE A 112 0.41 10.41 14.70
CA ILE A 112 -0.80 9.60 14.55
C ILE A 112 -1.82 10.42 13.76
N LEU A 113 -1.91 10.11 12.46
CA LEU A 113 -2.89 10.72 11.57
C LEU A 113 -4.16 9.87 11.54
N SER A 114 -5.33 10.51 11.58
CA SER A 114 -6.59 9.80 11.34
C SER A 114 -6.81 9.61 9.85
N ASN A 115 -7.02 8.38 9.40
CA ASN A 115 -7.45 8.09 8.02
C ASN A 115 -8.95 8.40 7.84
N MET A 116 -9.33 9.66 7.99
CA MET A 116 -10.71 10.12 7.80
C MET A 116 -10.90 10.56 6.36
N LYS A 117 -11.99 10.10 5.74
CA LYS A 117 -12.39 10.58 4.41
C LYS A 117 -12.61 12.10 4.46
N LYS A 118 -11.91 12.85 3.61
CA LYS A 118 -12.17 14.28 3.40
C LYS A 118 -13.45 14.42 2.58
N LEU A 119 -14.55 14.76 3.24
CA LEU A 119 -15.85 14.93 2.60
C LEU A 119 -16.06 16.38 2.18
N ARG A 120 -16.57 16.60 0.96
CA ARG A 120 -17.07 17.91 0.52
C ARG A 120 -18.35 18.25 1.27
N ARG A 121 -18.74 19.53 1.27
CA ARG A 121 -19.94 20.01 2.00
C ARG A 121 -21.21 19.22 1.67
N LEU A 122 -21.42 18.87 0.40
CA LEU A 122 -22.56 18.06 -0.02
C LEU A 122 -22.47 16.63 0.51
N GLU A 123 -21.28 16.02 0.46
CA GLU A 123 -21.08 14.66 0.96
C GLU A 123 -21.27 14.59 2.48
N LEU A 124 -20.80 15.59 3.23
CA LEU A 124 -21.07 15.72 4.67
C LEU A 124 -22.58 15.78 4.97
N PHE A 125 -23.31 16.59 4.21
CA PHE A 125 -24.76 16.73 4.39
C PHE A 125 -25.49 15.42 4.11
N VAL A 126 -25.18 14.78 2.98
CA VAL A 126 -25.76 13.48 2.60
C VAL A 126 -25.47 12.42 3.65
N GLU A 127 -24.22 12.32 4.12
CA GLU A 127 -23.84 11.28 5.06
C GLU A 127 -24.42 11.50 6.47
N THR A 128 -24.61 12.76 6.86
CA THR A 128 -25.25 13.09 8.15
C THR A 128 -26.73 12.71 8.18
N ILE A 129 -27.43 12.77 7.04
CA ILE A 129 -28.88 12.48 6.95
C ILE A 129 -29.16 10.98 6.81
N LYS A 130 -28.19 10.18 6.37
CA LYS A 130 -28.33 8.72 6.30
C LYS A 130 -28.33 8.03 7.67
N LEU A 131 -27.84 8.71 8.72
CA LEU A 131 -27.88 8.26 10.11
C LEU A 131 -29.25 8.48 10.73
#